data_AF-A0A845QUR0-F1
#
_entry.id   AF-A0A845QUR0-F1
#
_cell.length_a   1.000
_cell.length_b   1.000
_cell.length_c   1.000
_cell.angle_alpha   90.00
_cell.angle_beta   90.00
_cell.angle_gamma   90.00
#
_symmetry.space_group_name_H-M   'P 1'
#
loop_
_entity.id
_entity.type
_entity.pdbx_description
1 polymer ?
#
loop_
_entity_poly.entity_id
_entity_poly.type
_entity_poly.pdbx_seq_one_letter_code
_entity_poly.pdbx_strand_id
1 'polypeptide(L)'
;MSKKYVIKNIGKLYAARLLADTETDATYEPTRYLEGLREITVTPTSESGQIYAEGTVWDTDSEPGVTEVSLDRTDMTAEDEMFLLGKKRTTDGGVIGNRGDEAPYVALMYEKKLTNGVMEYVTLFKGKFSKLEDKAKTREGGVEYQTKTLVGQFIHNERGDMDHVVRSNSPGFDQSVHDGIWGEGNTITLPTVGLALYTDAQLREKSLVELQSIATQLEIDTPETKTYEELITTILGAQ
;
A
#
# COMPACT_ATOMS: atom_id res chain seq x y z
N MET A 1 28.61 7.98 -4.77
CA MET A 1 27.63 7.56 -3.74
C MET A 1 26.30 8.25 -4.04
N SER A 2 25.27 7.49 -4.41
CA SER A 2 23.92 8.05 -4.56
C SER A 2 23.48 8.58 -3.19
N LYS A 3 23.08 9.85 -3.13
CA LYS A 3 22.67 10.51 -1.89
C LYS A 3 21.36 9.86 -1.43
N LYS A 4 21.38 9.19 -0.27
CA LYS A 4 20.18 8.53 0.28
C LYS A 4 19.09 9.58 0.55
N TYR A 5 17.86 9.28 0.15
CA TYR A 5 16.72 10.13 0.46
C TYR A 5 16.30 9.98 1.93
N VAL A 6 15.89 11.09 2.56
CA VAL A 6 15.41 11.10 3.96
C VAL A 6 14.03 11.73 3.99
N ILE A 7 13.11 11.15 4.78
CA ILE A 7 11.75 11.68 4.97
C ILE A 7 11.84 13.03 5.71
N LYS A 8 11.26 14.07 5.12
CA LYS A 8 11.21 15.42 5.69
C LYS A 8 9.86 15.77 6.28
N ASN A 9 8.79 15.25 5.69
CA ASN A 9 7.42 15.59 6.09
C ASN A 9 6.44 14.50 5.68
N ILE A 10 5.37 14.35 6.45
CA ILE A 10 4.17 13.63 6.04
C ILE A 10 3.21 14.63 5.38
N GLY A 11 2.58 14.25 4.27
CA GLY A 11 1.62 15.10 3.58
C GLY A 11 0.19 14.63 3.79
N LYS A 12 -0.59 14.63 2.71
CA LYS A 12 -2.01 14.32 2.74
C LYS A 12 -2.29 12.83 2.95
N LEU A 13 -3.43 12.55 3.56
CA LEU A 13 -3.99 11.23 3.78
C LEU A 13 -5.34 11.14 3.06
N TYR A 14 -5.55 10.04 2.36
CA TYR A 14 -6.80 9.71 1.69
C TYR A 14 -7.24 8.30 2.07
N ALA A 15 -8.54 8.04 2.05
CA ALA A 15 -9.08 6.71 2.23
C ALA A 15 -10.27 6.46 1.29
N ALA A 16 -10.43 5.22 0.86
CA ALA A 16 -11.53 4.79 -0.01
C ALA A 16 -12.09 3.47 0.50
N ARG A 17 -13.42 3.29 0.50
CA ARG A 17 -14.03 2.01 0.86
C ARG A 17 -13.88 1.01 -0.28
N LEU A 18 -13.59 -0.23 0.06
CA LEU A 18 -13.55 -1.34 -0.87
C LEU A 18 -14.99 -1.78 -1.21
N LEU A 19 -15.33 -1.82 -2.50
CA LEU A 19 -16.64 -2.23 -3.00
C LEU A 19 -16.67 -3.69 -3.43
N ALA A 20 -15.65 -4.11 -4.19
CA ALA A 20 -15.48 -5.50 -4.60
C ALA A 20 -13.99 -5.84 -4.64
N ASP A 21 -13.69 -7.08 -4.32
CA ASP A 21 -12.34 -7.63 -4.31
C ASP A 21 -12.40 -9.02 -4.96
N THR A 22 -11.61 -9.21 -6.01
CA THR A 22 -11.57 -10.41 -6.84
C THR A 22 -10.13 -10.77 -7.13
N GLU A 23 -9.87 -12.02 -7.53
CA GLU A 23 -8.53 -12.50 -7.84
C GLU A 23 -7.81 -11.70 -8.93
N THR A 24 -8.53 -10.91 -9.73
CA THR A 24 -7.96 -10.11 -10.83
C THR A 24 -8.06 -8.61 -10.60
N ASP A 25 -9.05 -8.14 -9.85
CA ASP A 25 -9.33 -6.70 -9.69
C ASP A 25 -9.95 -6.36 -8.32
N ALA A 26 -9.73 -5.12 -7.88
CA ALA A 26 -10.35 -4.56 -6.68
C ALA A 26 -10.90 -3.16 -7.00
N THR A 27 -12.17 -2.94 -6.68
CA THR A 27 -12.87 -1.68 -6.94
C THR A 27 -13.16 -0.93 -5.64
N TYR A 28 -13.05 0.40 -5.71
CA TYR A 28 -13.13 1.29 -4.56
C TYR A 28 -14.11 2.43 -4.79
N GLU A 29 -14.68 2.96 -3.72
CA GLU A 29 -15.35 4.26 -3.73
C GLU A 29 -14.36 5.38 -4.07
N PRO A 30 -14.83 6.57 -4.50
CA PRO A 30 -14.00 7.74 -4.60
C PRO A 30 -13.28 8.03 -3.28
N THR A 31 -11.99 8.35 -3.38
CA THR A 31 -11.13 8.67 -2.24
C THR A 31 -11.62 9.92 -1.51
N ARG A 32 -11.66 9.83 -0.19
CA ARG A 32 -11.99 10.94 0.71
C ARG A 32 -10.72 11.49 1.36
N TYR A 33 -10.56 12.80 1.37
CA TYR A 33 -9.46 13.44 2.10
C TYR A 33 -9.69 13.34 3.61
N LEU A 34 -8.66 12.85 4.32
CA LEU A 34 -8.64 12.76 5.77
C LEU A 34 -7.64 13.78 6.31
N GLU A 35 -8.15 14.91 6.78
CA GLU A 35 -7.30 16.01 7.25
C GLU A 35 -6.60 15.71 8.58
N GLY A 36 -5.51 16.44 8.84
CA GLY A 36 -4.88 16.45 10.16
C GLY A 36 -3.96 15.27 10.47
N LEU A 37 -3.46 14.53 9.48
CA LEU A 37 -2.46 13.48 9.71
C LEU A 37 -1.16 14.07 10.27
N ARG A 38 -0.71 13.54 11.41
CA ARG A 38 0.54 13.93 12.08
C ARG A 38 1.60 12.85 12.02
N GLU A 39 1.19 11.62 12.20
CA GLU A 39 2.07 10.46 12.22
C GLU A 39 1.34 9.25 11.65
N ILE A 40 2.07 8.45 10.88
CA ILE A 40 1.62 7.15 10.40
C ILE A 40 2.71 6.13 10.69
N THR A 41 2.31 5.04 11.34
CA THR A 41 3.18 3.90 11.64
C THR A 41 2.60 2.69 10.94
N VAL A 42 3.43 2.03 10.12
CA VAL A 42 3.08 0.80 9.41
C VAL A 42 4.04 -0.28 9.90
N THR A 43 3.49 -1.32 10.51
CA THR A 43 4.24 -2.41 11.13
C THR A 43 3.82 -3.73 10.48
N PRO A 44 4.54 -4.18 9.45
CA PRO A 44 4.33 -5.50 8.88
C PRO A 44 4.68 -6.57 9.91
N THR A 45 3.82 -7.58 10.03
CA THR A 45 4.14 -8.79 10.81
C THR A 45 4.37 -9.96 9.87
N SER A 46 5.20 -10.90 10.30
CA SER A 46 5.44 -12.17 9.60
C SER A 46 5.52 -13.27 10.62
N GLU A 47 4.87 -14.40 10.36
CA GLU A 47 5.02 -15.59 11.18
C GLU A 47 6.07 -16.50 10.52
N SER A 48 6.98 -17.05 11.32
CA SER A 48 8.00 -17.96 10.82
C SER A 48 8.00 -19.25 11.63
N GLY A 49 7.92 -20.39 10.93
CA GLY A 49 8.07 -21.72 11.50
C GLY A 49 9.48 -22.25 11.26
N GLN A 50 10.07 -22.91 12.26
CA GLN A 50 11.36 -23.60 12.10
C GLN A 50 11.18 -25.06 12.51
N ILE A 51 11.70 -25.98 11.69
CA ILE A 51 11.79 -27.40 12.02
C ILE A 51 13.24 -27.73 12.36
N TYR A 52 13.44 -28.45 13.46
CA TYR A 52 14.76 -28.90 13.90
C TYR A 52 14.93 -30.39 13.59
N ALA A 53 16.04 -30.76 12.96
CA ALA A 53 16.47 -32.13 12.80
C ALA A 53 17.97 -32.25 13.06
N GLU A 54 18.41 -33.37 13.61
CA GLU A 54 19.81 -33.64 13.97
C GLU A 54 20.46 -32.56 14.87
N GLY A 55 19.66 -31.87 15.68
CA GLY A 55 20.16 -30.83 16.59
C GLY A 55 20.46 -29.48 15.92
N THR A 56 20.07 -29.29 14.66
CA THR A 56 20.14 -28.01 13.94
C THR A 56 18.77 -27.62 13.35
N VAL A 57 18.60 -26.34 13.01
CA VAL A 57 17.47 -25.90 12.17
C VAL A 57 17.64 -26.59 10.82
N TRP A 58 16.66 -27.39 10.44
CA TRP A 58 16.63 -28.17 9.21
C TRP A 58 15.92 -27.42 8.09
N ASP A 59 14.85 -26.71 8.42
CA ASP A 59 14.13 -25.85 7.49
C ASP A 59 13.47 -24.67 8.23
N THR A 60 13.25 -23.58 7.51
CA THR A 60 12.52 -22.42 7.99
C THR A 60 11.53 -21.98 6.92
N ASP A 61 10.29 -21.76 7.33
CA ASP A 61 9.24 -21.20 6.48
C ASP A 61 8.77 -19.87 7.08
N SER A 62 8.35 -18.94 6.23
CA SER A 62 7.85 -17.63 6.68
C SER A 62 6.64 -17.23 5.86
N GLU A 63 5.53 -17.02 6.57
CA GLU A 63 4.29 -16.52 5.99
C GLU A 63 4.12 -15.03 6.31
N PRO A 64 3.73 -14.21 5.31
CA PRO A 64 3.44 -12.80 5.56
C PRO A 64 2.15 -12.69 6.39
N GLY A 65 2.25 -11.99 7.51
CA GLY A 65 1.14 -11.77 8.44
C GLY A 65 0.33 -10.52 8.11
N VAL A 66 -0.46 -10.08 9.09
CA VAL A 66 -1.21 -8.82 9.00
C VAL A 66 -0.27 -7.62 9.18
N THR A 67 -0.57 -6.50 8.54
CA THR A 67 0.15 -5.25 8.75
C THR A 67 -0.64 -4.34 9.66
N GLU A 68 -0.11 -4.02 10.83
CA GLU A 68 -0.74 -3.07 11.74
C GLU A 68 -0.41 -1.64 11.30
N VAL A 69 -1.44 -0.82 11.17
CA VAL A 69 -1.32 0.58 10.80
C VAL A 69 -1.92 1.45 11.90
N SER A 70 -1.13 2.39 12.39
CA SER A 70 -1.53 3.38 13.38
C SER A 70 -1.46 4.78 12.77
N LEU A 71 -2.55 5.53 12.88
CA LEU A 71 -2.71 6.88 12.38
C LEU A 71 -2.92 7.83 13.55
N ASP A 72 -2.01 8.78 13.74
CA ASP A 72 -2.20 9.89 14.67
C ASP A 72 -2.76 11.10 13.91
N ARG A 73 -3.96 11.53 14.29
CA ARG A 73 -4.66 12.67 13.70
C ARG A 73 -4.97 13.74 14.73
N THR A 74 -4.95 15.00 14.29
CA THR A 74 -5.35 16.15 15.11
C THR A 74 -6.82 16.11 15.51
N ASP A 75 -7.68 15.64 14.60
CA ASP A 75 -9.11 15.53 14.81
C ASP A 75 -9.66 14.31 14.08
N MET A 76 -10.77 13.79 14.59
CA MET A 76 -11.55 12.72 13.98
C MET A 76 -13.01 13.18 13.98
N THR A 77 -13.50 13.60 12.82
CA THR A 77 -14.88 14.07 12.70
C THR A 77 -15.85 12.89 12.82
N ALA A 78 -17.09 13.16 13.23
CA ALA A 78 -18.14 12.15 13.28
C ALA A 78 -18.32 11.44 11.92
N GLU A 79 -18.17 12.17 10.81
CA GLU A 79 -18.26 11.59 9.47
C GLU A 79 -17.11 10.64 9.15
N ASP A 80 -15.88 10.98 9.57
CA ASP A 80 -14.73 10.10 9.39
C ASP A 80 -14.88 8.83 10.22
N GLU A 81 -15.43 8.92 11.43
CA GLU A 81 -15.74 7.73 12.23
C GLU A 81 -16.81 6.85 11.58
N MET A 82 -17.86 7.45 11.00
CA MET A 82 -18.85 6.69 10.23
C MET A 82 -18.22 6.04 9.00
N PHE A 83 -17.31 6.76 8.33
CA PHE A 83 -16.64 6.31 7.12
C PHE A 83 -15.73 5.11 7.39
N LEU A 84 -14.83 5.23 8.38
CA LEU A 84 -13.76 4.28 8.67
C LEU A 84 -14.17 3.15 9.61
N LEU A 85 -15.05 3.42 10.57
CA LEU A 85 -15.46 2.45 11.60
C LEU A 85 -16.87 1.89 11.37
N GLY A 86 -17.61 2.39 10.38
CA GLY A 86 -18.97 1.94 10.09
C GLY A 86 -20.02 2.37 11.12
N LYS A 87 -19.69 3.35 11.97
CA LYS A 87 -20.63 3.87 12.98
C LYS A 87 -21.85 4.51 12.32
N LYS A 88 -22.97 4.55 13.04
CA LYS A 88 -24.22 5.17 12.56
C LYS A 88 -24.45 6.52 13.21
N ARG A 89 -24.98 7.46 12.43
CA ARG A 89 -25.42 8.77 12.93
C ARG A 89 -26.63 8.61 13.82
N THR A 90 -26.64 9.29 14.96
CA THR A 90 -27.81 9.38 15.85
C THR A 90 -28.72 10.52 15.41
N THR A 91 -30.02 10.41 15.71
CA THR A 91 -31.00 11.49 15.46
C THR A 91 -30.73 12.74 16.29
N ASP A 92 -30.08 12.57 17.44
CA ASP A 92 -29.86 13.62 18.44
C ASP A 92 -28.48 14.30 18.27
N GLY A 93 -27.72 13.92 17.23
CA GLY A 93 -26.37 14.38 16.96
C GLY A 93 -25.29 13.44 17.50
N GLY A 94 -24.22 13.25 16.71
CA GLY A 94 -23.11 12.35 17.02
C GLY A 94 -23.20 10.98 16.32
N VAL A 95 -22.39 10.05 16.79
CA VAL A 95 -22.27 8.68 16.27
C VAL A 95 -22.44 7.67 17.40
N ILE A 96 -23.12 6.58 17.12
CA ILE A 96 -23.25 5.44 18.05
C ILE A 96 -22.55 4.22 17.44
N GLY A 97 -21.80 3.51 18.28
CA GLY A 97 -21.27 2.19 17.95
C GLY A 97 -22.25 1.12 18.40
N ASN A 98 -22.77 0.33 17.47
CA ASN A 98 -23.59 -0.85 17.75
C ASN A 98 -22.72 -2.12 17.70
N ARG A 99 -23.14 -3.16 18.42
CA ARG A 99 -22.48 -4.48 18.37
C ARG A 99 -22.48 -5.09 16.96
N GLY A 100 -23.44 -4.71 16.11
CA GLY A 100 -23.51 -5.12 14.71
C GLY A 100 -22.88 -4.13 13.72
N ASP A 101 -22.18 -3.09 14.17
CA ASP A 101 -21.47 -2.21 13.25
C ASP A 101 -20.18 -2.90 12.80
N GLU A 102 -20.17 -3.30 11.53
CA GLU A 102 -18.98 -3.86 10.89
C GLU A 102 -18.19 -2.75 10.22
N ALA A 103 -16.97 -2.51 10.70
CA ALA A 103 -16.08 -1.58 10.01
C ALA A 103 -15.82 -2.09 8.58
N PRO A 104 -15.99 -1.23 7.56
CA PRO A 104 -15.77 -1.62 6.17
C PRO A 104 -14.28 -1.84 5.90
N TYR A 105 -13.98 -2.64 4.87
CA TYR A 105 -12.63 -2.65 4.31
C TYR A 105 -12.39 -1.34 3.56
N VAL A 106 -11.21 -0.78 3.75
CA VAL A 106 -10.78 0.48 3.14
C VAL A 106 -9.37 0.36 2.59
N ALA A 107 -9.11 1.07 1.50
CA ALA A 107 -7.77 1.41 1.06
C ALA A 107 -7.33 2.73 1.72
N LEU A 108 -6.03 2.85 1.96
CA LEU A 108 -5.41 4.02 2.59
C LEU A 108 -4.29 4.54 1.71
N MET A 109 -4.25 5.84 1.46
CA MET A 109 -3.23 6.48 0.63
C MET A 109 -2.59 7.62 1.39
N TYR A 110 -1.26 7.68 1.42
CA TYR A 110 -0.55 8.77 2.06
C TYR A 110 0.72 9.13 1.30
N GLU A 111 1.08 10.42 1.34
CA GLU A 111 2.30 10.92 0.72
C GLU A 111 3.34 11.32 1.77
N LYS A 112 4.60 11.07 1.45
CA LYS A 112 5.77 11.51 2.20
C LYS A 112 6.60 12.41 1.32
N LYS A 113 7.04 13.55 1.86
CA LYS A 113 8.01 14.43 1.20
C LYS A 113 9.41 14.03 1.63
N LEU A 114 10.25 13.67 0.68
CA LEU A 114 11.65 13.30 0.91
C LEU A 114 12.58 14.49 0.65
N THR A 115 13.87 14.30 0.91
CA THR A 115 14.92 15.24 0.50
C THR A 115 14.91 15.47 -1.01
N ASN A 116 15.45 16.62 -1.44
CA ASN A 116 15.50 17.04 -2.85
C ASN A 116 14.14 17.19 -3.56
N GLY A 117 13.03 17.26 -2.81
CA GLY A 117 11.71 17.50 -3.38
C GLY A 117 11.04 16.27 -3.99
N VAL A 118 11.64 15.08 -3.84
CA VAL A 118 11.03 13.82 -4.24
C VAL A 118 9.85 13.50 -3.33
N MET A 119 8.73 13.12 -3.91
CA MET A 119 7.55 12.64 -3.19
C MET A 119 7.53 11.12 -3.24
N GLU A 120 7.11 10.49 -2.15
CA GLU A 120 6.86 9.04 -2.06
C GLU A 120 5.40 8.84 -1.69
N TYR A 121 4.66 8.20 -2.58
CA TYR A 121 3.26 7.89 -2.44
C TYR A 121 3.13 6.43 -2.04
N VAL A 122 2.35 6.17 -0.99
CA VAL A 122 2.07 4.82 -0.51
C VAL A 122 0.56 4.61 -0.57
N THR A 123 0.15 3.47 -1.13
CA THR A 123 -1.23 3.00 -1.16
C THR A 123 -1.29 1.63 -0.53
N LEU A 124 -2.11 1.45 0.50
CA LEU A 124 -2.45 0.16 1.10
C LEU A 124 -3.83 -0.25 0.59
N PHE A 125 -3.97 -1.42 -0.01
CA PHE A 125 -5.15 -1.78 -0.80
C PHE A 125 -6.33 -2.29 0.01
N LYS A 126 -6.10 -2.98 1.12
CA LYS A 126 -7.16 -3.58 1.91
C LYS A 126 -6.81 -3.58 3.39
N GLY A 127 -7.57 -2.85 4.18
CA GLY A 127 -7.47 -2.89 5.64
C GLY A 127 -8.76 -2.54 6.33
N LYS A 128 -8.82 -2.86 7.61
CA LYS A 128 -9.98 -2.62 8.47
C LYS A 128 -9.52 -1.91 9.74
N PHE A 129 -10.13 -0.76 10.03
CA PHE A 129 -9.91 -0.05 11.27
C PHE A 129 -10.74 -0.67 12.39
N SER A 130 -10.14 -0.83 13.56
CA SER A 130 -10.77 -1.55 14.67
C SER A 130 -10.87 -0.73 15.95
N LYS A 131 -9.91 0.18 16.18
CA LYS A 131 -9.81 0.93 17.44
C LYS A 131 -9.54 2.39 17.18
N LEU A 132 -10.34 3.24 17.79
CA LEU A 132 -10.02 4.65 18.01
C LEU A 132 -9.57 4.79 19.47
N GLU A 133 -8.30 5.12 19.69
CA GLU A 133 -7.79 5.48 20.99
C GLU A 133 -8.00 6.98 21.22
N ASP A 134 -8.77 7.30 22.25
CA ASP A 134 -8.96 8.67 22.71
C ASP A 134 -8.09 8.92 23.94
N LYS A 135 -6.98 9.65 23.77
CA LYS A 135 -6.05 9.96 24.85
C LYS A 135 -6.20 11.42 25.23
N ALA A 136 -6.90 11.66 26.35
CA ALA A 136 -7.02 12.99 26.93
C ALA A 136 -6.17 13.10 28.21
N LYS A 137 -5.39 14.18 28.33
CA LYS A 137 -4.59 14.52 29.51
C LYS A 137 -4.92 15.92 30.01
N THR A 138 -5.10 16.07 31.31
CA THR A 138 -5.27 17.40 31.93
C THR A 138 -4.03 18.26 31.63
N ARG A 139 -4.25 19.55 31.33
CA ARG A 139 -3.17 20.48 31.02
C ARG A 139 -2.31 20.74 32.25
N GLU A 140 -1.09 20.22 32.29
CA GLU A 140 -0.15 20.34 33.42
C GLU A 140 1.02 21.31 33.14
N GLY A 141 0.72 22.48 32.55
CA GLY A 141 1.74 23.47 32.18
C GLY A 141 2.51 23.09 30.91
N GLY A 142 2.85 24.09 30.08
CA GLY A 142 3.20 23.88 28.67
C GLY A 142 1.96 23.76 27.77
N VAL A 143 2.16 23.87 26.45
CA VAL A 143 1.11 23.63 25.44
C VAL A 143 1.33 22.23 24.88
N GLU A 144 0.65 21.24 25.44
CA GLU A 144 0.55 19.90 24.87
C GLU A 144 -0.77 19.78 24.11
N TYR A 145 -0.70 19.38 22.84
CA TYR A 145 -1.88 19.10 22.02
C TYR A 145 -2.19 17.61 22.13
N GLN A 146 -3.45 17.29 22.38
CA GLN A 146 -3.94 15.93 22.37
C GLN A 146 -4.31 15.54 20.95
N THR A 147 -4.09 14.27 20.62
CA THR A 147 -4.36 13.70 19.31
C THR A 147 -5.21 12.46 19.47
N LYS A 148 -5.87 12.06 18.39
CA LYS A 148 -6.64 10.82 18.32
C LYS A 148 -5.85 9.82 17.49
N THR A 149 -5.69 8.61 18.02
CA THR A 149 -4.97 7.54 17.33
C THR A 149 -5.96 6.52 16.79
N LEU A 150 -5.89 6.19 15.51
CA LEU A 150 -6.70 5.17 14.87
C LEU A 150 -5.83 3.98 14.48
N VAL A 151 -6.19 2.78 14.93
CA VAL A 151 -5.45 1.54 14.66
C VAL A 151 -6.27 0.63 13.76
N GLY A 152 -5.65 0.14 12.71
CA GLY A 152 -6.22 -0.79 11.73
C GLY A 152 -5.25 -1.90 11.35
N GLN A 153 -5.79 -2.95 10.76
CA GLN A 153 -5.03 -4.07 10.23
C GLN A 153 -5.24 -4.15 8.72
N PHE A 154 -4.15 -4.24 7.98
CA PHE A 154 -4.11 -4.34 6.54
C PHE A 154 -3.64 -5.73 6.13
N ILE A 155 -4.28 -6.26 5.09
CA ILE A 155 -4.03 -7.59 4.53
C ILE A 155 -3.90 -7.49 3.01
N HIS A 156 -3.45 -8.57 2.39
CA HIS A 156 -3.46 -8.69 0.94
C HIS A 156 -4.90 -8.67 0.41
N ASN A 157 -5.12 -8.04 -0.74
CA ASN A 157 -6.36 -8.18 -1.51
C ASN A 157 -6.44 -9.60 -2.12
N GLU A 158 -7.56 -9.94 -2.78
CA GLU A 158 -7.70 -11.27 -3.40
C GLU A 158 -6.72 -11.49 -4.57
N ARG A 159 -6.20 -10.41 -5.18
CA ARG A 159 -5.10 -10.46 -6.17
C ARG A 159 -3.72 -10.75 -5.55
N GLY A 160 -3.60 -10.65 -4.22
CA GLY A 160 -2.34 -10.83 -3.49
C GLY A 160 -1.50 -9.56 -3.31
N ASP A 161 -2.00 -8.37 -3.66
CA ASP A 161 -1.32 -7.11 -3.38
C ASP A 161 -1.63 -6.60 -1.98
N MET A 162 -0.60 -6.14 -1.27
CA MET A 162 -0.76 -5.47 0.02
C MET A 162 -0.65 -3.95 -0.13
N ASP A 163 0.47 -3.51 -0.71
CA ASP A 163 0.84 -2.11 -0.82
C ASP A 163 1.46 -1.78 -2.17
N HIS A 164 1.39 -0.50 -2.53
CA HIS A 164 2.09 0.06 -3.67
C HIS A 164 2.80 1.33 -3.24
N VAL A 165 4.12 1.31 -3.38
CA VAL A 165 5.00 2.43 -3.06
C VAL A 165 5.64 2.93 -4.34
N VAL A 166 5.39 4.19 -4.68
CA VAL A 166 5.97 4.83 -5.86
C VAL A 166 6.57 6.18 -5.50
N ARG A 167 7.72 6.51 -6.09
CA ARG A 167 8.34 7.81 -5.94
C ARG A 167 8.17 8.64 -7.20
N SER A 168 8.08 9.95 -7.03
CA SER A 168 7.94 10.89 -8.15
C SER A 168 9.15 10.92 -9.09
N ASN A 169 10.26 10.27 -8.73
CA ASN A 169 11.45 10.11 -9.55
C ASN A 169 11.73 8.65 -9.93
N SER A 170 10.80 7.73 -9.66
CA SER A 170 10.92 6.33 -10.08
C SER A 170 10.81 6.23 -11.61
N PRO A 171 11.60 5.34 -12.24
CA PRO A 171 11.36 4.96 -13.64
C PRO A 171 9.92 4.48 -13.82
N GLY A 172 9.25 4.96 -14.87
CA GLY A 172 7.84 4.61 -15.16
C GLY A 172 6.79 5.43 -14.40
N PHE A 173 7.20 6.36 -13.52
CA PHE A 173 6.25 7.27 -12.89
C PHE A 173 5.75 8.32 -13.90
N ASP A 174 4.45 8.31 -14.16
CA ASP A 174 3.75 9.34 -14.94
C ASP A 174 2.88 10.17 -14.00
N GLN A 175 3.16 11.48 -13.91
CA GLN A 175 2.43 12.40 -13.06
C GLN A 175 0.96 12.54 -13.48
N SER A 176 0.66 12.54 -14.79
CA SER A 176 -0.70 12.69 -15.29
C SER A 176 -1.54 11.46 -14.98
N VAL A 177 -0.96 10.26 -15.06
CA VAL A 177 -1.64 9.02 -14.66
C VAL A 177 -1.85 9.02 -13.15
N HIS A 178 -0.81 9.37 -12.39
CA HIS A 178 -0.87 9.44 -10.93
C HIS A 178 -1.96 10.40 -10.44
N ASP A 179 -2.04 11.61 -11.00
CA ASP A 179 -3.04 12.62 -10.62
C ASP A 179 -4.49 12.19 -10.93
N GLY A 180 -4.68 11.23 -11.83
CA GLY A 180 -5.99 10.65 -12.15
C GLY A 180 -6.45 9.53 -11.20
N ILE A 181 -5.52 8.89 -10.50
CA ILE A 181 -5.79 7.73 -9.63
C ILE A 181 -5.54 8.02 -8.14
N TRP A 182 -4.89 9.14 -7.85
CA TRP A 182 -4.42 9.52 -6.52
C TRP A 182 -4.92 10.92 -6.15
N GLY A 183 -5.21 11.16 -4.87
CA GLY A 183 -5.80 12.43 -4.41
C GLY A 183 -7.31 12.33 -4.18
N GLU A 184 -7.98 13.43 -3.82
CA GLU A 184 -9.39 13.47 -3.42
C GLU A 184 -10.35 13.28 -4.61
N GLY A 185 -11.37 12.43 -4.44
CA GLY A 185 -12.42 12.19 -5.44
C GLY A 185 -12.03 11.25 -6.58
N ASN A 186 -10.81 10.74 -6.58
CA ASN A 186 -10.31 9.82 -7.58
C ASN A 186 -10.63 8.36 -7.20
N THR A 187 -10.63 7.48 -8.19
CA THR A 187 -10.81 6.04 -7.97
C THR A 187 -9.46 5.35 -8.03
N ILE A 188 -9.16 4.57 -6.99
CA ILE A 188 -7.93 3.78 -6.93
C ILE A 188 -8.01 2.69 -7.99
N THR A 189 -6.99 2.63 -8.85
CA THR A 189 -6.75 1.51 -9.76
C THR A 189 -5.58 0.72 -9.24
N LEU A 190 -5.71 -0.61 -9.19
CA LEU A 190 -4.57 -1.46 -8.85
C LEU A 190 -3.45 -1.25 -9.88
N PRO A 191 -2.19 -1.12 -9.45
CA PRO A 191 -1.09 -1.05 -10.39
C PRO A 191 -1.08 -2.34 -11.20
N THR A 192 -0.96 -2.22 -12.52
CA THR A 192 -0.55 -3.38 -13.31
C THR A 192 0.88 -3.69 -12.90
N VAL A 193 1.18 -4.95 -12.57
CA VAL A 193 2.57 -5.39 -12.56
C VAL A 193 3.02 -5.32 -14.01
N GLY A 194 3.55 -4.16 -14.40
CA GLY A 194 4.28 -4.04 -15.63
C GLY A 194 5.40 -5.06 -15.55
N LEU A 195 5.51 -5.90 -16.57
CA LEU A 195 6.72 -6.69 -16.74
C LEU A 195 7.88 -5.74 -16.66
N ALA A 196 8.83 -6.04 -15.77
CA ALA A 196 9.96 -5.16 -15.53
C ALA A 196 10.55 -4.78 -16.89
N LEU A 197 10.59 -3.49 -17.20
CA LEU A 197 11.28 -3.03 -18.41
C LEU A 197 12.76 -3.32 -18.19
N TYR A 198 13.25 -4.40 -18.77
CA TYR A 198 14.62 -4.80 -18.65
C TYR A 198 15.44 -4.01 -19.67
N THR A 199 16.51 -3.38 -19.23
CA THR A 199 17.52 -2.87 -20.16
C THR A 199 18.24 -4.04 -20.84
N ASP A 200 18.81 -3.81 -22.02
CA ASP A 200 19.63 -4.81 -22.73
C ASP A 200 20.73 -5.39 -21.82
N ALA A 201 21.36 -4.54 -20.99
CA ALA A 201 22.37 -4.97 -20.03
C ALA A 201 21.82 -5.96 -18.98
N GLN A 202 20.61 -5.73 -18.46
CA GLN A 202 19.99 -6.61 -17.47
C GLN A 202 19.53 -7.93 -18.09
N LEU A 203 19.07 -7.93 -19.33
CA LEU A 203 18.70 -9.16 -20.04
C LEU A 203 19.94 -10.02 -20.34
N ARG A 204 21.08 -9.40 -20.64
CA ARG A 204 22.37 -10.09 -20.87
C ARG A 204 22.97 -10.71 -19.60
N GLU A 205 22.52 -10.29 -18.41
CA GLU A 205 22.89 -10.92 -17.14
C GLU A 205 22.03 -12.15 -16.81
N LYS A 206 20.94 -12.38 -17.56
CA LYS A 206 20.00 -13.48 -17.34
C LYS A 206 20.40 -14.73 -18.12
N SER A 207 20.12 -15.89 -17.54
CA SER A 207 20.22 -17.18 -18.24
C SER A 207 19.11 -17.34 -19.28
N LEU A 208 19.30 -18.26 -20.24
CA LEU A 208 18.32 -18.54 -21.28
C LEU A 208 16.94 -18.93 -20.71
N VAL A 209 16.93 -19.69 -19.60
CA VAL A 209 15.70 -20.13 -18.92
C VAL A 209 14.97 -18.95 -18.28
N GLU A 210 15.69 -18.01 -17.67
CA GLU A 210 15.11 -16.78 -17.13
C GLU A 210 14.53 -15.89 -18.25
N LEU A 211 15.22 -15.78 -19.40
CA LEU A 211 14.71 -15.03 -20.55
C LEU A 211 13.44 -15.64 -21.14
N GLN A 212 13.36 -16.98 -21.22
CA GLN A 212 12.16 -17.68 -21.66
C GLN A 212 11.00 -17.48 -20.68
N SER A 213 11.28 -17.52 -19.37
CA SER A 213 10.30 -17.22 -18.33
C SER A 213 9.79 -15.77 -18.43
N ILE A 214 10.68 -14.80 -18.65
CA ILE A 214 10.34 -13.39 -18.88
C ILE A 214 9.49 -13.24 -20.15
N ALA A 215 9.86 -13.88 -21.26
CA ALA A 215 9.09 -13.81 -22.51
C ALA A 215 7.68 -14.42 -22.38
N THR A 216 7.55 -15.51 -21.62
CA THR A 216 6.25 -16.16 -21.34
C THR A 216 5.37 -15.26 -20.47
N GLN A 217 5.96 -14.63 -19.45
CA GLN A 217 5.24 -13.64 -18.64
C GLN A 217 4.79 -12.45 -19.48
N LEU A 218 5.55 -12.06 -20.51
CA LEU A 218 5.21 -10.99 -21.47
C LEU A 218 4.16 -11.40 -22.51
N GLU A 219 3.59 -12.60 -22.42
CA GLU A 219 2.70 -13.18 -23.43
C GLU A 219 3.31 -13.17 -24.85
N ILE A 220 4.65 -13.13 -24.95
CA ILE A 220 5.35 -13.21 -26.22
C ILE A 220 5.38 -14.68 -26.60
N ASP A 221 4.72 -15.03 -27.71
CA ASP A 221 4.83 -16.36 -28.29
C ASP A 221 6.28 -16.56 -28.78
N THR A 222 7.08 -17.23 -27.95
CA THR A 222 8.45 -17.60 -28.28
C THR A 222 8.50 -19.08 -28.59
N PRO A 223 8.74 -19.46 -29.87
CA PRO A 223 9.08 -20.84 -30.19
C PRO A 223 10.30 -21.28 -29.37
N GLU A 224 10.34 -22.52 -28.89
CA GLU A 224 11.47 -23.11 -28.14
C GLU A 224 12.82 -23.03 -28.90
N THR A 225 12.78 -22.69 -30.18
CA THR A 225 13.92 -22.57 -31.09
C THR A 225 14.58 -21.18 -31.14
N LYS A 226 14.05 -20.15 -30.47
CA LYS A 226 14.68 -18.82 -30.46
C LYS A 226 16.02 -18.84 -29.71
N THR A 227 17.04 -18.24 -30.32
CA THR A 227 18.36 -18.08 -29.72
C THR A 227 18.37 -17.01 -28.61
N TYR A 228 19.41 -17.02 -27.77
CA TYR A 228 19.57 -16.08 -26.67
C TYR A 228 19.43 -14.60 -27.10
N GLU A 229 20.10 -14.19 -28.18
CA GLU A 229 20.06 -12.81 -28.69
C GLU A 229 18.69 -12.46 -29.32
N GLU A 230 18.01 -13.42 -29.94
CA GLU A 230 16.68 -13.22 -30.50
C GLU A 230 15.62 -13.05 -29.40
N LEU A 231 15.75 -13.76 -28.28
CA LEU A 231 14.91 -13.58 -27.11
C LEU A 231 15.10 -12.19 -26.51
N ILE A 232 16.34 -11.75 -26.30
CA ILE A 232 16.64 -10.40 -25.79
C ILE A 232 16.02 -9.34 -26.71
N THR A 233 16.25 -9.43 -28.02
CA THR A 233 15.74 -8.45 -28.98
C THR A 233 14.21 -8.46 -29.03
N THR A 234 13.58 -9.63 -28.93
CA THR A 234 12.10 -9.74 -28.91
C THR A 234 11.54 -9.13 -27.62
N ILE A 235 12.13 -9.44 -26.47
CA ILE A 235 11.72 -8.90 -25.17
C ILE A 235 11.87 -7.38 -25.16
N LEU A 236 13.01 -6.85 -25.64
CA LEU A 236 13.25 -5.40 -25.73
C LEU A 236 12.28 -4.66 -26.66
N GLY A 237 11.82 -5.31 -27.73
CA GLY A 237 10.90 -4.73 -28.70
C GLY A 237 9.41 -4.87 -28.34
N ALA A 238 9.09 -5.77 -27.41
CA ALA A 238 7.72 -6.05 -26.98
C ALA A 238 7.34 -5.36 -25.66
N GLN A 239 8.33 -5.07 -24.82
CA GLN A 239 8.16 -4.32 -23.57
C GLN A 239 7.93 -2.82 -23.80
#